data_AF-A0A1E9BN02-F1
#
_entry.id   AF-A0A1E9BN02-F1
#
_cell.length_a   1.000
_cell.length_b   1.000
_cell.length_c   1.000
_cell.angle_alpha   90.00
_cell.angle_beta   90.00
_cell.angle_gamma   90.00
#
_symmetry.space_group_name_H-M   'P 1'
#
loop_
_entity.id
_entity.type
_entity.pdbx_description
1 polymer ?
#
loop_
_entity_poly.entity_id
_entity_poly.type
_entity_poly.pdbx_seq_one_letter_code
_entity_poly.pdbx_strand_id
1 'polypeptide(L)'
;MKTLTKLFILLIIMAGISSCYPPSIPLKQGKAENNETYKISYLFEHDGVKVYRFTDRGNDVYFTTKGDVTSIKNDSTAERTVTFHKEDTVR
;
A
#
# COMPACT_ATOMS: atom_id res chain seq x y z
N MET A 1 34.69 0.87 -40.47
CA MET A 1 33.99 -0.05 -39.54
C MET A 1 34.12 0.36 -38.07
N LYS A 2 35.33 0.69 -37.59
CA LYS A 2 35.59 1.04 -36.16
C LYS A 2 34.75 2.22 -35.62
N THR A 3 34.49 3.23 -36.45
CA THR A 3 33.68 4.40 -36.10
C THR A 3 32.18 4.09 -36.04
N LEU A 4 31.70 3.22 -36.93
CA LEU A 4 30.30 2.77 -36.97
C LEU A 4 29.96 1.88 -35.75
N THR A 5 30.89 1.01 -35.36
CA THR A 5 30.74 0.18 -34.15
C THR A 5 30.70 1.03 -32.88
N LYS A 6 31.54 2.07 -32.78
CA LYS A 6 31.51 3.02 -31.65
C LYS A 6 30.19 3.79 -31.58
N LEU A 7 29.62 4.18 -32.72
CA LEU A 7 28.33 4.86 -32.79
C LEU A 7 27.18 3.96 -32.31
N PHE A 8 27.19 2.69 -32.70
CA PHE A 8 26.20 1.71 -32.24
C PHE A 8 26.25 1.46 -30.74
N ILE A 9 27.46 1.34 -30.17
CA ILE A 9 27.65 1.15 -28.73
C ILE A 9 27.15 2.37 -27.95
N LEU A 10 27.43 3.58 -28.43
CA LEU A 10 26.97 4.82 -27.81
C LEU A 10 25.43 4.90 -27.76
N LEU A 11 24.76 4.45 -28.82
CA LEU A 11 23.30 4.50 -28.94
C LEU A 11 22.62 3.54 -27.95
N ILE A 12 23.22 2.35 -27.72
CA ILE A 12 22.73 1.37 -26.73
C ILE A 12 22.88 1.90 -25.30
N ILE A 13 23.98 2.58 -25.00
CA ILE A 13 24.22 3.18 -23.67
C ILE A 13 23.18 4.27 -23.37
N MET A 14 22.87 5.13 -24.35
CA MET A 14 21.88 6.20 -24.21
C MET A 14 20.45 5.67 -24.06
N ALA A 15 20.11 4.54 -24.68
CA ALA A 15 18.82 3.89 -24.50
C ALA A 15 18.68 3.18 -23.14
N GLY A 16 19.80 2.75 -22.54
CA GLY A 16 19.79 2.09 -21.23
C GLY A 16 19.56 3.04 -20.04
N ILE A 17 19.98 4.31 -20.16
CA ILE A 17 19.85 5.32 -19.08
C ILE A 17 18.46 5.97 -19.00
N SER A 18 17.63 5.86 -20.04
CA SER A 18 16.27 6.44 -20.05
C SER A 18 15.24 5.62 -19.26
N SER A 19 15.56 4.38 -18.86
CA SER A 19 14.67 3.53 -18.04
C SER A 19 14.73 3.83 -16.54
N CYS A 20 15.65 4.68 -16.09
CA CYS A 20 15.81 5.02 -14.67
C CYS A 20 14.81 6.08 -14.18
N TYR A 21 13.88 6.52 -15.03
CA TYR A 21 12.74 7.31 -14.62
C TYR A 21 11.52 6.39 -14.53
N PRO A 22 11.20 5.83 -13.34
CA PRO A 22 9.86 5.30 -13.15
C PRO A 22 8.89 6.45 -13.49
N PRO A 23 7.80 6.20 -14.24
CA PRO A 23 6.72 7.16 -14.34
C PRO A 23 6.25 7.43 -12.92
N SER A 24 6.70 8.54 -12.35
CA SER A 24 6.31 9.00 -11.03
C SER A 24 4.87 9.48 -11.18
N ILE A 25 3.93 8.53 -11.17
CA ILE A 25 2.54 8.85 -10.83
C ILE A 25 2.66 9.34 -9.40
N PRO A 26 2.56 10.67 -9.15
CA PRO A 26 2.68 11.15 -7.80
C PRO A 26 1.51 10.54 -7.04
N LEU A 27 1.78 9.97 -5.87
CA LEU A 27 0.71 9.56 -4.96
C LEU A 27 -0.18 10.80 -4.78
N LYS A 28 -1.44 10.72 -5.22
CA LYS A 28 -2.39 11.83 -5.08
C LYS A 28 -2.43 12.18 -3.59
N GLN A 29 -1.97 13.37 -3.23
CA GLN A 29 -2.15 13.91 -1.89
C GLN A 29 -3.62 14.31 -1.75
N GLY A 30 -4.40 13.46 -1.11
CA GLY A 30 -5.83 13.67 -0.91
C GLY A 30 -6.42 12.61 0.00
N LYS A 31 -7.71 12.74 0.33
CA LYS A 31 -8.43 11.61 0.93
C LYS A 31 -8.29 10.42 -0.02
N ALA A 32 -7.93 9.25 0.51
CA ALA A 32 -7.91 8.03 -0.27
C ALA A 32 -9.24 7.92 -1.02
N GLU A 33 -9.19 7.92 -2.35
CA GLU A 33 -10.37 7.59 -3.15
C GLU A 33 -10.81 6.19 -2.68
N ASN A 34 -12.08 6.05 -2.29
CA ASN A 34 -12.69 4.75 -2.04
C ASN A 34 -12.57 3.97 -3.35
N ASN A 35 -11.55 3.12 -3.44
CA ASN A 35 -11.44 2.20 -4.54
C ASN A 35 -12.63 1.24 -4.43
N GLU A 36 -13.57 1.30 -5.39
CA GLU A 36 -14.77 0.44 -5.45
C GLU A 36 -14.44 -1.06 -5.42
N THR A 37 -13.17 -1.43 -5.58
CA THR A 37 -12.66 -2.81 -5.49
C THR A 37 -12.99 -3.48 -4.16
N TYR A 38 -13.16 -2.74 -3.04
CA TYR A 38 -13.40 -3.35 -1.72
C TYR A 38 -14.71 -2.87 -1.07
N LYS A 39 -15.64 -3.81 -0.87
CA LYS A 39 -16.84 -3.58 -0.05
C LYS A 39 -16.50 -3.70 1.43
N ILE A 40 -16.59 -2.59 2.15
CA ILE A 40 -16.37 -2.52 3.60
C ILE A 40 -17.68 -2.83 4.33
N SER A 41 -17.62 -3.76 5.28
CA SER A 41 -18.71 -4.08 6.20
C SER A 41 -18.41 -3.49 7.58
N TYR A 42 -19.35 -2.73 8.13
CA TYR A 42 -19.34 -2.38 9.56
C TYR A 42 -19.78 -3.59 10.40
N LEU A 43 -19.08 -3.86 11.50
CA LEU A 43 -19.40 -4.97 12.40
C LEU A 43 -20.04 -4.48 13.70
N PHE A 44 -19.32 -3.67 14.47
CA PHE A 44 -19.79 -3.14 15.77
C PHE A 44 -18.93 -1.96 16.22
N GLU A 45 -19.37 -1.33 17.31
CA GLU A 45 -18.64 -0.28 18.02
C GLU A 45 -18.57 -0.64 19.51
N HIS A 46 -17.39 -0.45 20.10
CA HIS A 46 -17.16 -0.64 21.53
C HIS A 46 -16.22 0.47 22.02
N ASP A 47 -16.59 1.16 23.09
CA ASP A 47 -15.81 2.26 23.68
C ASP A 47 -15.38 3.34 22.67
N GLY A 48 -16.25 3.69 21.72
CA GLY A 48 -15.97 4.66 20.66
C GLY A 48 -15.05 4.16 19.55
N VAL A 49 -14.66 2.88 19.58
CA VAL A 49 -13.85 2.23 18.55
C VAL A 49 -14.75 1.41 17.65
N LYS A 50 -14.83 1.79 16.37
CA LYS A 50 -15.61 1.09 15.35
C LYS A 50 -14.76 0.03 14.70
N VAL A 51 -15.32 -1.16 14.51
CA VAL A 51 -14.67 -2.29 13.86
C VAL A 51 -15.31 -2.55 12.50
N TYR A 52 -14.45 -2.71 11.50
CA TYR A 52 -14.82 -2.94 10.12
C TYR A 52 -14.12 -4.18 9.57
N ARG A 53 -14.65 -4.69 8.45
CA ARG A 53 -14.10 -5.81 7.72
C ARG A 53 -14.20 -5.61 6.22
N PHE A 54 -13.22 -6.08 5.48
CA PHE A 54 -13.29 -6.27 4.03
C PHE A 54 -12.69 -7.63 3.66
N THR A 55 -13.06 -8.14 2.49
CA THR A 55 -12.49 -9.39 1.97
C THR A 55 -11.34 -9.08 1.01
N ASP A 56 -10.19 -9.69 1.27
CA ASP A 56 -9.00 -9.62 0.42
C ASP A 56 -8.46 -11.03 0.15
N ARG A 57 -8.34 -11.36 -1.14
CA ARG A 57 -7.89 -12.69 -1.61
C ARG A 57 -8.66 -13.87 -0.99
N GLY A 58 -9.95 -13.68 -0.70
CA GLY A 58 -10.81 -14.69 -0.08
C GLY A 58 -10.70 -14.78 1.44
N ASN A 59 -9.89 -13.93 2.08
CA ASN A 59 -9.76 -13.85 3.53
C ASN A 59 -10.38 -12.56 4.06
N ASP A 60 -10.91 -12.62 5.28
CA ASP A 60 -11.47 -11.45 5.95
C ASP A 60 -10.38 -10.69 6.70
N VAL A 61 -10.23 -9.40 6.40
CA VAL A 61 -9.28 -8.48 7.03
C VAL A 61 -10.05 -7.50 7.91
N TYR A 62 -9.58 -7.29 9.14
CA TYR A 62 -10.24 -6.49 10.17
C TYR A 62 -9.44 -5.25 10.51
N PHE A 63 -10.12 -4.11 10.62
CA PHE A 63 -9.50 -2.84 10.99
C PHE A 63 -10.43 -1.97 11.82
N THR A 64 -9.85 -1.05 12.59
CA THR A 64 -10.60 -0.16 13.48
C THR A 64 -10.43 1.32 13.13
N THR A 65 -11.31 2.19 13.64
CA THR A 65 -11.15 3.66 13.53
C THR A 65 -9.86 4.19 14.15
N LYS A 66 -9.23 3.44 15.05
CA LYS A 66 -7.92 3.76 15.60
C LYS A 66 -6.76 3.40 14.65
N GLY A 67 -7.03 2.84 13.47
CA GLY A 67 -5.98 2.53 12.50
C GLY A 67 -5.20 1.25 12.81
N ASP A 68 -5.65 0.45 13.77
CA ASP A 68 -5.08 -0.87 14.02
C ASP A 68 -5.67 -1.88 13.04
N VAL A 69 -4.81 -2.48 12.22
CA VAL A 69 -5.12 -3.65 11.40
C VAL A 69 -4.69 -4.87 12.18
N THR A 70 -5.65 -5.68 12.60
CA THR A 70 -5.33 -6.86 13.39
C THR A 70 -5.14 -8.05 12.47
N SER A 71 -3.92 -8.56 12.38
CA SER A 71 -3.68 -9.86 11.73
C SER A 71 -4.33 -10.97 12.56
N ILE A 72 -5.27 -11.69 11.95
CA ILE A 72 -5.90 -12.89 12.48
C ILE A 72 -5.30 -14.10 11.77
N LYS A 73 -5.19 -15.24 12.47
CA LYS A 73 -4.70 -16.49 11.88
C LYS A 73 -5.53 -16.82 10.63
N ASN A 74 -4.89 -16.76 9.46
CA ASN A 74 -5.45 -16.94 8.10
C ASN A 74 -6.11 -15.71 7.44
N ASP A 75 -5.81 -14.48 7.86
CA ASP A 75 -6.10 -13.32 7.01
C ASP A 75 -5.00 -13.08 5.95
N SER A 76 -5.24 -12.16 5.02
CA SER A 76 -4.26 -11.85 3.97
C SER A 76 -3.12 -10.94 4.45
N THR A 77 -3.19 -10.45 5.68
CA THR A 77 -2.18 -9.58 6.30
C THR A 77 -1.06 -10.43 6.88
N ALA A 78 0.04 -10.57 6.12
CA ALA A 78 1.22 -11.31 6.55
C ALA A 78 1.97 -10.63 7.73
N GLU A 79 1.78 -9.32 7.90
CA GLU A 79 2.44 -8.53 8.94
C GLU A 79 1.40 -7.70 9.71
N ARG A 80 1.54 -7.67 11.04
CA ARG A 80 0.67 -6.91 11.94
C ARG A 80 1.19 -5.49 12.07
N THR A 81 0.42 -4.51 11.61
CA THR A 81 0.70 -3.10 11.92
C THR A 81 -0.05 -2.73 13.20
N VAL A 82 0.70 -2.47 14.27
CA VAL A 82 0.15 -1.93 15.53
C VAL A 82 0.43 -0.44 15.56
N THR A 83 -0.62 0.39 15.61
CA THR A 83 -0.49 1.84 15.69
C THR A 83 -0.64 2.25 17.15
N PHE A 84 0.46 2.62 17.80
CA PHE A 84 0.40 3.16 19.16
C PHE A 84 -0.02 4.63 19.12
N HIS A 85 -1.17 4.96 19.70
CA HIS A 85 -1.55 6.36 19.91
C HIS A 85 -0.89 6.90 21.17
N LYS A 86 -0.50 8.17 21.12
CA LYS A 86 0.12 8.88 22.26
C LYS A 86 -0.72 8.80 23.54
N GLU A 87 -2.03 8.65 23.40
CA GLU A 87 -3.01 8.53 24.50
C GLU A 87 -2.96 7.15 25.18
N ASP A 88 -2.58 6.10 24.46
CA ASP A 88 -2.50 4.73 24.98
C ASP A 88 -1.25 4.51 25.85
N THR A 89 -0.27 5.42 25.79
CA THR A 89 0.99 5.35 26.56
C THR A 89 0.92 5.98 27.95
N VAL A 90 -0.21 6.62 28.30
CA VAL A 90 -0.38 7.41 29.54
C VAL A 90 -1.28 6.70 30.58
N ARG A 91 -1.57 5.41 30.41
CA ARG A 91 -2.29 4.59 31.40
C ARG A 91 -1.38 3.60 32.10
#